data_AF-A0A851Q836-F1
#
_entry.id   AF-A0A851Q836-F1
#
_cell.length_a   1.000
_cell.length_b   1.000
_cell.length_c   1.000
_cell.angle_alpha   90.00
_cell.angle_beta   90.00
_cell.angle_gamma   90.00
#
_symmetry.space_group_name_H-M   'P 1'
#
loop_
_entity.id
_entity.type
_entity.pdbx_description
1 polymer ?
#
loop_
_entity_poly.entity_id
_entity_poly.type
_entity_poly.pdbx_seq_one_letter_code
_entity_poly.pdbx_strand_id
1 'polypeptide(L)'
;DSDGEAEMEEEPLCHLPLTPTEGSETDSDSMKDFIAEEEEDDNANTEDEKSENQPQQKELNTSYSELLAHYVPHCKIKISDDSIYGTRRKKYAQDMLLSLHYLDDRFIQPRLENLISRSRWKDRYKERVDCYPYVRIILKNPENISCEACELNRYCKFNVLLSGKLYNSRTLEADDFMSDDKQVLKVGMVCANRTRVYHNLKHFKYKLYVDCSSITKLDGVGDEPVKDTVERLFNQLDNSGWIRKRYNDLEDYMNDADIFQEEK
;
A
#
# COMPACT_ATOMS: atom_id res chain seq x y z
N ASP A 1 -34.49 35.12 -28.27
CA ASP A 1 -33.35 35.68 -29.02
C ASP A 1 -32.46 36.51 -28.13
N SER A 2 -31.35 35.94 -27.69
CA SER A 2 -30.02 36.44 -28.07
C SER A 2 -28.98 35.60 -27.36
N ASP A 3 -28.11 35.02 -28.18
CA ASP A 3 -26.98 34.17 -27.85
C ASP A 3 -25.97 34.83 -26.92
N GLY A 4 -25.35 34.03 -26.06
CA GLY A 4 -24.16 34.35 -25.29
C GLY A 4 -23.14 33.25 -25.51
N GLU A 5 -22.13 33.56 -26.34
CA GLU A 5 -21.08 32.65 -26.77
C GLU A 5 -20.12 32.24 -25.65
N ALA A 6 -19.51 31.08 -25.88
CA ALA A 6 -18.51 30.44 -25.05
C ALA A 6 -17.14 31.12 -25.17
N GLU A 7 -16.42 31.23 -24.06
CA GLU A 7 -14.96 31.31 -24.07
C GLU A 7 -14.39 30.30 -23.07
N MET A 8 -13.46 29.52 -23.61
CA MET A 8 -12.78 28.36 -23.04
C MET A 8 -11.30 28.76 -22.98
N GLU A 9 -10.75 28.85 -21.78
CA GLU A 9 -9.30 29.06 -21.59
C GLU A 9 -8.64 27.73 -21.20
N GLU A 10 -7.95 27.13 -22.17
CA GLU A 10 -6.89 26.14 -21.95
C GLU A 10 -5.56 26.73 -22.40
N GLU A 11 -4.49 26.47 -21.62
CA GLU A 11 -3.15 26.04 -22.06
C GLU A 11 -2.10 26.22 -20.92
N PRO A 12 -0.87 25.64 -20.99
CA PRO A 12 -0.35 24.69 -21.98
C PRO A 12 0.39 23.46 -21.40
N LEU A 13 0.38 22.40 -22.20
CA LEU A 13 1.29 21.25 -22.16
C LEU A 13 2.70 21.65 -22.62
N CYS A 14 3.72 21.38 -21.81
CA CYS A 14 5.12 21.52 -22.23
C CYS A 14 5.61 20.23 -22.92
N HIS A 15 5.58 20.24 -24.25
CA HIS A 15 6.41 19.37 -25.10
C HIS A 15 7.74 20.07 -25.38
N LEU A 16 8.87 19.35 -25.25
CA LEU A 16 10.17 19.79 -25.76
C LEU A 16 10.70 18.80 -26.81
N PRO A 17 11.44 19.30 -27.82
CA PRO A 17 11.59 18.65 -29.11
C PRO A 17 12.94 17.94 -29.28
N LEU A 18 12.94 16.88 -30.08
CA LEU A 18 14.13 16.32 -30.71
C LEU A 18 14.41 17.09 -32.01
N THR A 19 15.65 17.56 -32.22
CA THR A 19 16.25 17.67 -33.57
C THR A 19 17.78 17.49 -33.55
N PRO A 20 18.39 16.93 -34.61
CA PRO A 20 19.80 16.57 -34.72
C PRO A 20 20.63 17.60 -35.52
N THR A 21 21.97 17.64 -35.38
CA THR A 21 22.89 18.14 -36.44
C THR A 21 24.32 17.60 -36.22
N GLU A 22 24.91 17.10 -37.31
CA GLU A 22 26.26 16.53 -37.45
C GLU A 22 27.35 17.57 -37.81
N GLY A 23 28.62 17.16 -37.64
CA GLY A 23 29.85 17.69 -38.28
C GLY A 23 30.76 18.54 -37.38
N SER A 24 32.09 18.37 -37.28
CA SER A 24 33.11 17.59 -38.00
C SER A 24 34.48 17.70 -37.27
N GLU A 25 35.28 16.61 -37.26
CA GLU A 25 36.77 16.49 -37.36
C GLU A 25 37.70 17.23 -36.34
N THR A 26 38.79 16.71 -35.75
CA THR A 26 39.72 15.58 -36.00
C THR A 26 40.62 15.27 -34.75
N ASP A 27 41.15 14.03 -34.72
CA ASP A 27 42.42 13.51 -34.15
C ASP A 27 42.79 13.63 -32.65
N SER A 28 42.88 12.49 -31.95
CA SER A 28 44.14 11.73 -31.86
C SER A 28 44.07 10.50 -30.94
N ASP A 29 44.66 9.42 -31.45
CA ASP A 29 45.35 8.31 -30.79
C ASP A 29 44.65 7.28 -29.87
N SER A 30 44.66 6.04 -30.41
CA SER A 30 45.38 4.89 -29.81
C SER A 30 44.79 4.21 -28.57
N MET A 31 44.13 3.06 -28.77
CA MET A 31 44.74 1.73 -28.54
C MET A 31 43.83 0.62 -29.07
N LYS A 32 44.50 -0.33 -29.71
CA LYS A 32 43.98 -1.47 -30.45
C LYS A 32 43.84 -2.69 -29.53
N ASP A 33 42.78 -3.46 -29.78
CA ASP A 33 42.84 -4.91 -30.01
C ASP A 33 43.04 -5.84 -28.79
N PHE A 34 41.95 -6.53 -28.40
CA PHE A 34 42.02 -7.88 -27.84
C PHE A 34 40.63 -8.54 -27.98
N ILE A 35 40.36 -9.11 -29.16
CA ILE A 35 39.36 -10.18 -29.33
C ILE A 35 40.14 -11.49 -29.28
N ALA A 36 39.84 -12.34 -28.30
CA ALA A 36 40.30 -13.72 -28.27
C ALA A 36 39.09 -14.62 -28.50
N GLU A 37 39.25 -15.53 -29.46
CA GLU A 37 38.25 -16.41 -30.04
C GLU A 37 37.70 -17.44 -29.05
N GLU A 38 36.45 -17.83 -29.31
CA GLU A 38 35.72 -18.94 -28.69
C GLU A 38 36.35 -20.28 -29.07
N GLU A 39 36.54 -21.17 -28.11
CA GLU A 39 36.58 -22.62 -28.38
C GLU A 39 35.49 -23.31 -27.56
N GLU A 40 34.71 -24.11 -28.28
CA GLU A 40 33.69 -25.04 -27.79
C GLU A 40 34.34 -26.18 -26.98
N ASP A 41 33.71 -26.58 -25.87
CA ASP A 41 33.83 -27.96 -25.38
C ASP A 41 32.52 -28.43 -24.75
N ASP A 42 31.98 -29.49 -25.33
CA ASP A 42 30.79 -30.23 -24.92
C ASP A 42 31.14 -31.21 -23.79
N ASN A 43 30.49 -31.12 -22.61
CA ASN A 43 29.89 -32.32 -22.02
C ASN A 43 28.93 -32.10 -20.84
N ALA A 44 27.90 -32.93 -20.87
CA ALA A 44 26.76 -33.11 -19.98
C ALA A 44 27.01 -33.01 -18.47
N ASN A 45 26.03 -32.42 -17.76
CA ASN A 45 25.47 -32.99 -16.53
C ASN A 45 24.02 -32.56 -16.30
N THR A 46 23.25 -33.52 -15.82
CA THR A 46 21.80 -33.56 -15.62
C THR A 46 21.43 -33.03 -14.22
N GLU A 47 20.24 -32.41 -14.11
CA GLU A 47 19.45 -32.17 -12.87
C GLU A 47 20.04 -31.26 -11.78
N ASP A 48 19.49 -30.04 -11.66
CA ASP A 48 18.84 -29.57 -10.43
C ASP A 48 18.19 -28.18 -10.65
N GLU A 49 16.87 -28.15 -10.83
CA GLU A 49 16.07 -26.93 -10.59
C GLU A 49 16.09 -26.64 -9.09
N LYS A 50 16.96 -25.73 -8.66
CA LYS A 50 16.88 -25.12 -7.33
C LYS A 50 16.63 -23.62 -7.48
N SER A 51 15.43 -23.22 -7.11
CA SER A 51 14.96 -21.84 -7.10
C SER A 51 15.94 -20.88 -6.41
N GLU A 52 16.67 -20.08 -7.18
CA GLU A 52 17.33 -18.87 -6.72
C GLU A 52 16.29 -17.77 -6.52
N ASN A 53 15.63 -17.76 -5.38
CA ASN A 53 14.85 -16.61 -4.92
C ASN A 53 15.03 -16.48 -3.40
N GLN A 54 16.21 -16.10 -2.91
CA GLN A 54 16.39 -15.92 -1.46
C GLN A 54 17.56 -15.03 -0.92
N PRO A 55 18.08 -14.04 -1.66
CA PRO A 55 18.80 -12.94 -1.02
C PRO A 55 17.92 -11.69 -0.81
N GLN A 56 17.22 -11.23 -1.86
CA GLN A 56 16.52 -9.94 -1.85
C GLN A 56 15.33 -9.88 -0.89
N GLN A 57 14.54 -10.95 -0.77
CA GLN A 57 13.42 -10.99 0.18
C GLN A 57 13.89 -10.86 1.63
N LYS A 58 15.04 -11.45 1.99
CA LYS A 58 15.52 -11.50 3.38
C LYS A 58 16.06 -10.15 3.88
N GLU A 59 16.73 -9.42 3.00
CA GLU A 59 17.19 -8.04 3.29
C GLU A 59 16.02 -7.06 3.38
N LEU A 60 15.03 -7.18 2.49
CA LEU A 60 13.80 -6.37 2.53
C LEU A 60 13.00 -6.61 3.81
N ASN A 61 12.87 -7.87 4.23
CA ASN A 61 12.17 -8.27 5.46
C ASN A 61 12.77 -7.66 6.74
N THR A 62 14.09 -7.47 6.75
CA THR A 62 14.81 -6.80 7.84
C THR A 62 14.45 -5.32 7.89
N SER A 63 14.36 -4.65 6.72
CA SER A 63 14.01 -3.24 6.63
C SER A 63 12.57 -2.94 7.11
N TYR A 64 11.57 -3.77 6.80
CA TYR A 64 10.18 -3.47 7.23
C TYR A 64 9.93 -3.73 8.71
N SER A 65 10.59 -4.75 9.27
CA SER A 65 10.54 -5.01 10.70
C SER A 65 10.99 -3.77 11.48
N GLU A 66 12.07 -3.13 11.02
CA GLU A 66 12.55 -1.86 11.56
C GLU A 66 11.52 -0.72 11.37
N LEU A 67 10.92 -0.57 10.19
CA LEU A 67 9.92 0.49 9.92
C LEU A 67 8.67 0.37 10.81
N LEU A 68 8.13 -0.84 11.01
CA LEU A 68 6.97 -1.08 11.87
C LEU A 68 7.35 -0.99 13.36
N ALA A 69 8.53 -1.47 13.73
CA ALA A 69 9.07 -1.30 15.08
C ALA A 69 9.20 0.19 15.44
N HIS A 70 9.49 1.05 14.47
CA HIS A 70 9.51 2.49 14.65
C HIS A 70 8.11 3.13 14.73
N TYR A 71 7.11 2.56 14.05
CA TYR A 71 5.75 3.11 14.00
C TYR A 71 4.91 2.85 15.25
N VAL A 72 4.94 1.62 15.77
CA VAL A 72 4.14 1.19 16.92
C VAL A 72 4.32 2.09 18.16
N PRO A 73 5.55 2.47 18.57
CA PRO A 73 5.75 3.40 19.67
C PRO A 73 5.10 4.79 19.44
N HIS A 74 5.02 5.26 18.20
CA HIS A 74 4.60 6.63 17.88
C HIS A 74 3.10 6.82 17.67
N CYS A 75 2.34 5.72 17.62
CA CYS A 75 0.88 5.81 17.66
C CYS A 75 0.43 6.61 18.89
N LYS A 76 1.09 6.48 20.06
CA LYS A 76 0.85 7.33 21.24
C LYS A 76 1.16 8.80 21.02
N ILE A 77 2.26 9.15 20.35
CA ILE A 77 2.66 10.57 20.21
C ILE A 77 1.65 11.36 19.38
N LYS A 78 0.99 10.72 18.41
CA LYS A 78 -0.14 11.33 17.69
C LYS A 78 -1.45 11.38 18.50
N ILE A 79 -1.61 10.50 19.49
CA ILE A 79 -2.81 10.40 20.35
C ILE A 79 -2.72 11.32 21.57
N SER A 80 -1.51 11.51 22.10
CA SER A 80 -1.28 12.19 23.37
C SER A 80 -1.14 13.69 23.24
N ASP A 81 -1.05 14.27 22.03
CA ASP A 81 -0.82 15.71 21.97
C ASP A 81 -1.31 16.43 20.72
N ASP A 82 -2.50 17.03 20.83
CA ASP A 82 -2.83 18.28 20.14
C ASP A 82 -2.05 19.48 20.71
N SER A 83 -1.31 19.34 21.83
CA SER A 83 -0.59 20.45 22.48
C SER A 83 0.94 20.47 22.30
N ILE A 84 1.56 19.42 21.72
CA ILE A 84 2.99 19.40 21.35
C ILE A 84 3.25 19.82 19.87
N TYR A 85 2.21 20.09 19.07
CA TYR A 85 2.39 20.55 17.69
C TYR A 85 2.96 21.97 17.54
N GLY A 86 3.21 22.67 18.65
CA GLY A 86 3.93 23.94 18.68
C GLY A 86 5.45 23.78 18.66
N THR A 87 6.04 23.89 17.46
CA THR A 87 7.36 24.53 17.22
C THR A 87 8.67 23.72 17.26
N ARG A 88 8.72 22.41 17.51
CA ARG A 88 9.97 21.62 17.25
C ARG A 88 9.68 20.16 16.94
N ARG A 89 9.52 19.82 15.64
CA ARG A 89 9.63 18.42 15.20
C ARG A 89 11.06 17.95 15.47
N LYS A 90 11.26 17.20 16.55
CA LYS A 90 12.55 16.54 16.83
C LYS A 90 12.88 15.61 15.66
N LYS A 91 14.13 15.63 15.18
CA LYS A 91 14.61 14.90 13.99
C LYS A 91 14.11 13.45 13.89
N TYR A 92 14.12 12.72 15.00
CA TYR A 92 13.64 11.33 15.05
C TYR A 92 12.18 11.14 14.59
N ALA A 93 11.29 12.07 14.91
CA ALA A 93 9.88 12.01 14.49
C ALA A 93 9.71 12.32 12.99
N GLN A 94 10.63 13.10 12.41
CA GLN A 94 10.66 13.36 10.96
C GLN A 94 11.16 12.13 10.21
N ASP A 95 12.25 11.52 10.68
CA ASP A 95 12.83 10.31 10.09
C ASP A 95 11.82 9.16 10.09
N MET A 96 11.03 9.01 11.16
CA MET A 96 9.98 7.98 11.25
C MET A 96 8.74 8.28 10.39
N LEU A 97 8.35 9.55 10.25
CA LEU A 97 7.31 9.93 9.29
C LEU A 97 7.76 9.59 7.86
N LEU A 98 9.03 9.85 7.55
CA LEU A 98 9.64 9.50 6.28
C LEU A 98 9.62 7.98 6.05
N SER A 99 9.93 7.19 7.07
CA SER A 99 9.83 5.72 7.06
C SER A 99 8.43 5.21 6.71
N LEU A 100 7.37 5.86 7.20
CA LEU A 100 5.99 5.49 6.87
C LEU A 100 5.61 5.88 5.46
N HIS A 101 5.98 7.09 5.04
CA HIS A 101 5.78 7.52 3.66
C HIS A 101 6.50 6.57 2.70
N TYR A 102 7.70 6.15 3.07
CA TYR A 102 8.46 5.17 2.31
C TYR A 102 7.76 3.80 2.26
N LEU A 103 7.16 3.33 3.37
CA LEU A 103 6.35 2.11 3.37
C LEU A 103 5.16 2.23 2.40
N ASP A 104 4.40 3.31 2.52
CA ASP A 104 3.23 3.57 1.69
C ASP A 104 3.63 3.67 0.22
N ASP A 105 4.54 4.58 -0.12
CA ASP A 105 4.85 4.96 -1.50
C ASP A 105 5.64 3.87 -2.25
N ARG A 106 6.55 3.16 -1.57
CA ARG A 106 7.43 2.18 -2.24
C ARG A 106 6.84 0.77 -2.27
N PHE A 107 5.98 0.41 -1.32
CA PHE A 107 5.54 -0.98 -1.17
C PHE A 107 4.03 -1.16 -1.28
N ILE A 108 3.24 -0.31 -0.63
CA ILE A 108 1.78 -0.46 -0.61
C ILE A 108 1.18 0.13 -1.88
N GLN A 109 1.49 1.38 -2.21
CA GLN A 109 0.90 2.13 -3.32
C GLN A 109 1.07 1.44 -4.67
N PRO A 110 2.26 0.93 -5.07
CA PRO A 110 2.42 0.27 -6.36
C PRO A 110 1.56 -1.00 -6.49
N ARG A 111 1.37 -1.74 -5.38
CA ARG A 111 0.53 -2.93 -5.33
C ARG A 111 -0.96 -2.59 -5.43
N LEU A 112 -1.39 -1.53 -4.74
CA LEU A 112 -2.77 -1.04 -4.85
C LEU A 112 -3.09 -0.59 -6.29
N GLU A 113 -2.18 0.14 -6.93
CA GLU A 113 -2.32 0.57 -8.32
C GLU A 113 -2.34 -0.62 -9.29
N ASN A 114 -1.48 -1.63 -9.07
CA ASN A 114 -1.51 -2.87 -9.85
C ASN A 114 -2.85 -3.62 -9.71
N LEU A 115 -3.37 -3.75 -8.49
CA LEU A 115 -4.66 -4.40 -8.24
C LEU A 115 -5.82 -3.65 -8.90
N ILE A 116 -5.82 -2.31 -8.84
CA ILE A 116 -6.85 -1.48 -9.48
C ILE A 116 -6.75 -1.58 -11.00
N SER A 117 -5.57 -1.36 -11.58
CA SER A 117 -5.37 -1.34 -13.03
C SER A 117 -5.72 -2.66 -13.71
N ARG A 118 -5.47 -3.79 -13.03
CA ARG A 118 -5.82 -5.14 -13.52
C ARG A 118 -7.24 -5.57 -13.16
N SER A 119 -8.00 -4.71 -12.49
CA SER A 119 -9.41 -4.93 -12.19
C SER A 119 -10.29 -4.19 -13.20
N ARG A 120 -11.42 -4.79 -13.55
CA ARG A 120 -12.49 -4.10 -14.29
C ARG A 120 -13.39 -3.27 -13.37
N TRP A 121 -12.90 -2.89 -12.19
CA TRP A 121 -13.71 -2.18 -11.21
C TRP A 121 -14.09 -0.79 -11.70
N LYS A 122 -15.33 -0.42 -11.42
CA LYS A 122 -15.86 0.91 -11.69
C LYS A 122 -15.45 1.86 -10.59
N ASP A 123 -15.33 3.14 -10.93
CA ASP A 123 -14.82 4.15 -9.98
C ASP A 123 -15.70 4.25 -8.74
N ARG A 124 -17.02 4.14 -8.92
CA ARG A 124 -17.98 4.08 -7.80
C ARG A 124 -17.75 2.90 -6.84
N TYR A 125 -17.18 1.80 -7.30
CA TYR A 125 -16.81 0.67 -6.44
C TYR A 125 -15.47 0.94 -5.74
N LYS A 126 -14.48 1.47 -6.48
CA LYS A 126 -13.17 1.84 -5.95
C LYS A 126 -13.30 2.85 -4.79
N GLU A 127 -14.05 3.92 -5.00
CA GLU A 127 -14.33 4.95 -3.99
C GLU A 127 -14.88 4.36 -2.69
N ARG A 128 -15.86 3.44 -2.79
CA ARG A 128 -16.40 2.78 -1.60
C ARG A 128 -15.35 1.93 -0.91
N VAL A 129 -14.64 1.08 -1.66
CA VAL A 129 -13.62 0.21 -1.06
C VAL A 129 -12.49 1.03 -0.42
N ASP A 130 -12.18 2.21 -0.96
CA ASP A 130 -11.18 3.14 -0.42
C ASP A 130 -11.60 3.87 0.86
N CYS A 131 -12.90 4.09 1.04
CA CYS A 131 -13.44 4.90 2.13
C CYS A 131 -13.68 4.12 3.42
N TYR A 132 -14.24 2.91 3.35
CA TYR A 132 -14.65 2.18 4.56
C TYR A 132 -13.52 1.29 5.11
N PRO A 133 -13.11 1.45 6.39
CA PRO A 133 -11.95 0.76 6.94
C PRO A 133 -12.14 -0.73 7.25
N TYR A 134 -13.39 -1.25 7.21
CA TYR A 134 -13.68 -2.66 7.47
C TYR A 134 -14.46 -3.30 6.33
N VAL A 135 -14.03 -4.51 5.96
CA VAL A 135 -14.70 -5.35 4.96
C VAL A 135 -15.05 -6.71 5.57
N ARG A 136 -16.21 -7.25 5.19
CA ARG A 136 -16.57 -8.66 5.39
C ARG A 136 -17.12 -9.23 4.10
N ILE A 137 -16.58 -10.37 3.69
CA ILE A 137 -17.03 -11.08 2.48
C ILE A 137 -17.88 -12.26 2.94
N ILE A 138 -19.15 -12.27 2.58
CA ILE A 138 -20.14 -13.24 3.03
C ILE A 138 -20.61 -14.06 1.83
N LEU A 139 -20.49 -15.38 1.91
CA LEU A 139 -21.05 -16.29 0.90
C LEU A 139 -22.58 -16.27 0.97
N LYS A 140 -23.22 -16.16 -0.19
CA LYS A 140 -24.67 -16.16 -0.38
C LYS A 140 -25.04 -17.09 -1.52
N ASN A 141 -26.35 -17.27 -1.71
CA ASN A 141 -26.87 -18.04 -2.83
C ASN A 141 -26.42 -17.37 -4.13
N PRO A 142 -25.88 -18.13 -5.09
CA PRO A 142 -25.43 -17.59 -6.35
C PRO A 142 -26.62 -17.11 -7.17
N GLU A 143 -26.56 -15.87 -7.63
CA GLU A 143 -27.54 -15.25 -8.53
C GLU A 143 -26.82 -14.83 -9.81
N ASN A 144 -27.47 -15.00 -10.96
CA ASN A 144 -26.93 -14.51 -12.24
C ASN A 144 -27.40 -13.06 -12.43
N ILE A 145 -26.56 -12.13 -11.99
CA ILE A 145 -26.83 -10.68 -11.98
C ILE A 145 -25.57 -9.92 -12.43
N SER A 146 -25.74 -8.64 -12.71
CA SER A 146 -24.59 -7.75 -12.93
C SER A 146 -23.80 -7.59 -11.63
N CYS A 147 -22.48 -7.84 -11.70
CA CYS A 147 -21.57 -7.67 -10.56
C CYS A 147 -21.45 -6.19 -10.20
N GLU A 148 -21.73 -5.80 -8.96
CA GLU A 148 -21.71 -4.38 -8.56
C GLU A 148 -20.30 -3.75 -8.56
N ALA A 149 -19.26 -4.56 -8.69
CA ALA A 149 -17.88 -4.07 -8.81
C ALA A 149 -17.48 -3.76 -10.25
N CYS A 150 -17.78 -4.66 -11.19
CA CYS A 150 -17.29 -4.58 -12.58
C CYS A 150 -18.40 -4.45 -13.65
N GLU A 151 -19.67 -4.46 -13.24
CA GLU A 151 -20.88 -4.38 -14.06
C GLU A 151 -21.09 -5.51 -15.09
N LEU A 152 -20.22 -6.51 -15.10
CA LEU A 152 -20.37 -7.69 -15.95
C LEU A 152 -21.40 -8.65 -15.37
N ASN A 153 -22.29 -9.17 -16.21
CA ASN A 153 -23.25 -10.22 -15.84
C ASN A 153 -22.51 -11.53 -15.57
N ARG A 154 -22.60 -12.03 -14.34
CA ARG A 154 -21.93 -13.26 -13.89
C ARG A 154 -22.63 -13.83 -12.66
N TYR A 155 -22.26 -15.06 -12.29
CA TYR A 155 -22.71 -15.65 -11.03
C TYR A 155 -22.11 -14.92 -9.84
N CYS A 156 -22.91 -14.05 -9.23
CA CYS A 156 -22.56 -13.31 -8.03
C CYS A 156 -23.02 -14.12 -6.81
N LYS A 157 -22.06 -14.51 -5.97
CA LYS A 157 -22.32 -15.36 -4.80
C LYS A 157 -21.76 -14.78 -3.50
N PHE A 158 -21.21 -13.58 -3.56
CA PHE A 158 -20.62 -12.93 -2.40
C PHE A 158 -21.29 -11.58 -2.17
N ASN A 159 -21.59 -11.30 -0.91
CA ASN A 159 -21.88 -9.95 -0.45
C ASN A 159 -20.61 -9.39 0.19
N VAL A 160 -20.10 -8.29 -0.35
CA VAL A 160 -19.07 -7.46 0.26
C VAL A 160 -19.78 -6.45 1.15
N LEU A 161 -19.64 -6.61 2.46
CA LEU A 161 -20.11 -5.66 3.46
C LEU A 161 -18.96 -4.72 3.82
N LEU A 162 -19.12 -3.45 3.52
CA LEU A 162 -18.21 -2.37 3.92
C LEU A 162 -18.82 -1.61 5.09
N SER A 163 -18.00 -1.26 6.09
CA SER A 163 -18.47 -0.62 7.32
C SER A 163 -17.34 0.12 8.06
N GLY A 164 -17.74 0.90 9.06
CA GLY A 164 -16.84 1.65 9.93
C GLY A 164 -16.84 3.13 9.61
N LYS A 165 -16.32 3.92 10.55
CA LYS A 165 -16.16 5.36 10.39
C LYS A 165 -15.21 5.66 9.24
N LEU A 166 -15.58 6.58 8.37
CA LEU A 166 -14.67 7.12 7.36
C LEU A 166 -13.47 7.74 8.07
N TYR A 167 -12.34 7.85 7.38
CA TYR A 167 -11.14 8.43 7.97
C TYR A 167 -10.30 9.16 6.92
N ASN A 168 -9.55 10.16 7.37
CA ASN A 168 -8.61 10.85 6.50
C ASN A 168 -7.37 9.97 6.29
N SER A 169 -7.04 9.62 5.04
CA SER A 169 -5.90 8.73 4.74
C SER A 169 -4.52 9.28 5.16
N ARG A 170 -4.41 10.61 5.31
CA ARG A 170 -3.19 11.31 5.72
C ARG A 170 -3.14 11.54 7.23
N THR A 171 -4.23 11.99 7.87
CA THR A 171 -4.24 12.24 9.32
C THR A 171 -4.63 11.01 10.15
N LEU A 172 -5.27 10.00 9.55
CA LEU A 172 -5.83 8.80 10.20
C LEU A 172 -6.94 9.10 11.22
N GLU A 173 -7.39 10.35 11.30
CA GLU A 173 -8.52 10.75 12.13
C GLU A 173 -9.81 10.23 11.53
N ALA A 174 -10.67 9.69 12.40
CA ALA A 174 -11.99 9.24 12.02
C ALA A 174 -12.91 10.44 11.84
N ASP A 175 -13.75 10.36 10.81
CA ASP A 175 -14.85 11.27 10.56
C ASP A 175 -16.13 10.68 11.18
N ASP A 176 -16.86 11.51 11.92
CA ASP A 176 -18.09 11.14 12.60
C ASP A 176 -19.36 11.38 11.74
N PHE A 177 -19.22 11.96 10.54
CA PHE A 177 -20.35 12.37 9.69
C PHE A 177 -21.30 11.23 9.29
N MET A 178 -20.84 9.97 9.22
CA MET A 178 -21.67 8.78 8.91
C MET A 178 -21.16 7.49 9.58
N SER A 179 -21.00 7.52 10.91
CA SER A 179 -20.31 6.46 11.65
C SER A 179 -20.94 5.07 11.59
N ASP A 180 -22.25 4.97 11.40
CA ASP A 180 -23.00 3.70 11.36
C ASP A 180 -23.33 3.22 9.93
N ASP A 181 -22.83 3.92 8.91
CA ASP A 181 -23.12 3.56 7.52
C ASP A 181 -22.51 2.21 7.13
N LYS A 182 -23.29 1.45 6.34
CA LYS A 182 -22.95 0.11 5.89
C LYS A 182 -23.37 -0.06 4.45
N GLN A 183 -22.41 -0.45 3.62
CA GLN A 183 -22.66 -0.74 2.20
C GLN A 183 -22.61 -2.24 1.99
N VAL A 184 -23.58 -2.79 1.25
CA VAL A 184 -23.61 -4.20 0.88
C VAL A 184 -23.64 -4.30 -0.64
N LEU A 185 -22.60 -4.92 -1.20
CA LEU A 185 -22.40 -5.01 -2.65
C LEU A 185 -22.32 -6.49 -3.05
N LYS A 186 -23.21 -6.93 -3.94
CA LYS A 186 -23.21 -8.27 -4.54
C LYS A 186 -22.18 -8.35 -5.65
N VAL A 187 -21.22 -9.26 -5.50
CA VAL A 187 -20.11 -9.41 -6.44
C VAL A 187 -19.81 -10.87 -6.80
N GLY A 188 -19.15 -11.04 -7.94
CA GLY A 188 -18.58 -12.31 -8.36
C GLY A 188 -17.34 -12.68 -7.55
N MET A 189 -16.92 -13.96 -7.66
CA MET A 189 -15.76 -14.49 -6.93
C MET A 189 -14.48 -13.68 -7.12
N VAL A 190 -14.14 -13.33 -8.37
CA VAL A 190 -12.92 -12.61 -8.69
C VAL A 190 -12.91 -11.23 -8.02
N CYS A 191 -14.03 -10.50 -8.09
CA CYS A 191 -14.15 -9.17 -7.47
C CYS A 191 -14.10 -9.27 -5.94
N ALA A 192 -14.76 -10.27 -5.33
CA ALA A 192 -14.67 -10.50 -3.88
C ALA A 192 -13.22 -10.73 -3.43
N ASN A 193 -12.51 -11.64 -4.08
CA ASN A 193 -11.11 -11.95 -3.74
C ASN A 193 -10.21 -10.73 -3.90
N ARG A 194 -10.35 -9.97 -5.00
CA ARG A 194 -9.63 -8.71 -5.20
C ARG A 194 -9.91 -7.70 -4.11
N THR A 195 -11.18 -7.54 -3.72
CA THR A 195 -11.55 -6.63 -2.64
C THR A 195 -10.92 -7.02 -1.32
N ARG A 196 -10.81 -8.31 -1.02
CA ARG A 196 -10.10 -8.78 0.18
C ARG A 196 -8.65 -8.31 0.19
N VAL A 197 -7.90 -8.61 -0.87
CA VAL A 197 -6.47 -8.31 -0.95
C VAL A 197 -6.23 -6.81 -0.94
N TYR A 198 -6.96 -6.07 -1.78
CA TYR A 198 -6.89 -4.61 -1.85
C TYR A 198 -7.16 -3.97 -0.48
N HIS A 199 -8.25 -4.37 0.18
CA HIS A 199 -8.69 -3.78 1.44
C HIS A 199 -7.73 -4.08 2.61
N ASN A 200 -7.14 -5.27 2.62
CA ASN A 200 -6.14 -5.66 3.60
C ASN A 200 -4.92 -4.73 3.55
N LEU A 201 -4.41 -4.43 2.35
CA LEU A 201 -3.31 -3.48 2.16
C LEU A 201 -3.73 -2.03 2.41
N LYS A 202 -4.80 -1.57 1.75
CA LYS A 202 -5.25 -0.17 1.78
C LYS A 202 -5.46 0.35 3.19
N HIS A 203 -6.08 -0.46 4.05
CA HIS A 203 -6.45 -0.07 5.40
C HIS A 203 -5.51 -0.60 6.48
N PHE A 204 -4.40 -1.26 6.12
CA PHE A 204 -3.46 -1.82 7.08
C PHE A 204 -2.96 -0.75 8.05
N LYS A 205 -2.46 0.37 7.53
CA LYS A 205 -1.95 1.49 8.32
C LYS A 205 -2.99 2.06 9.29
N TYR A 206 -4.23 2.22 8.83
CA TYR A 206 -5.32 2.72 9.66
C TYR A 206 -5.69 1.74 10.77
N LYS A 207 -5.84 0.44 10.44
CA LYS A 207 -6.13 -0.61 11.43
C LYS A 207 -5.03 -0.68 12.49
N LEU A 208 -3.76 -0.58 12.07
CA LEU A 208 -2.62 -0.55 12.96
C LEU A 208 -2.67 0.65 13.92
N TYR A 209 -2.98 1.84 13.41
CA TYR A 209 -3.18 3.05 14.22
C TYR A 209 -4.31 2.88 15.25
N VAL A 210 -5.48 2.37 14.84
CA VAL A 210 -6.64 2.17 15.73
C VAL A 210 -6.34 1.13 16.81
N ASP A 211 -5.66 0.04 16.46
CA ASP A 211 -5.31 -1.02 17.40
C ASP A 211 -4.30 -0.51 18.43
N CYS A 212 -3.23 0.16 17.99
CA CYS A 212 -2.30 0.82 18.90
C CYS A 212 -3.05 1.82 19.79
N SER A 213 -3.94 2.64 19.22
CA SER A 213 -4.72 3.60 19.99
C SER A 213 -5.55 2.95 21.09
N SER A 214 -6.14 1.79 20.81
CA SER A 214 -6.96 1.06 21.78
C SER A 214 -6.13 0.50 22.92
N ILE A 215 -4.95 -0.08 22.62
CA ILE A 215 -4.00 -0.58 23.62
C ILE A 215 -3.53 0.55 24.54
N THR A 216 -3.27 1.71 23.95
CA THR A 216 -2.70 2.85 24.66
C THR A 216 -3.69 3.53 25.61
N LYS A 217 -5.00 3.43 25.33
CA LYS A 217 -6.08 3.88 26.20
C LYS A 217 -6.30 2.95 27.40
N LEU A 218 -6.08 1.65 27.23
CA LEU A 218 -6.19 0.65 28.31
C LEU A 218 -5.06 0.75 29.34
N ASP A 219 -3.91 1.27 28.91
CA ASP A 219 -2.69 1.37 29.71
C ASP A 219 -2.84 2.29 30.94
N GLY A 220 -3.70 3.33 30.89
CA GLY A 220 -4.15 4.08 32.08
C GLY A 220 -3.09 4.83 32.90
N VAL A 221 -1.80 4.77 32.54
CA VAL A 221 -0.71 5.46 33.24
C VAL A 221 -0.64 6.92 32.77
N GLY A 222 -1.10 7.85 33.60
CA GLY A 222 -1.22 9.28 33.26
C GLY A 222 -0.03 10.16 33.61
N ASP A 223 0.88 9.70 34.48
CA ASP A 223 1.95 10.55 35.07
C ASP A 223 3.38 10.22 34.58
N GLU A 224 3.52 9.35 33.58
CA GLU A 224 4.82 8.98 33.01
C GLU A 224 5.18 9.87 31.80
N PRO A 225 6.46 10.28 31.63
CA PRO A 225 6.88 10.99 30.43
C PRO A 225 6.56 10.19 29.16
N VAL A 226 6.06 10.88 28.11
CA VAL A 226 5.65 10.24 26.85
C VAL A 226 6.69 9.28 26.29
N LYS A 227 7.98 9.63 26.39
CA LYS A 227 9.08 8.78 25.90
C LYS A 227 9.13 7.43 26.62
N ASP A 228 8.99 7.42 27.93
CA ASP A 228 9.15 6.23 28.76
C ASP A 228 7.91 5.33 28.61
N THR A 229 6.72 5.92 28.54
CA THR A 229 5.48 5.21 28.20
C THR A 229 5.55 4.54 26.82
N VAL A 230 6.10 5.25 25.84
CA VAL A 230 6.28 4.76 24.47
C VAL A 230 7.25 3.58 24.44
N GLU A 231 8.38 3.66 25.12
CA GLU A 231 9.38 2.60 25.23
C GLU A 231 8.82 1.36 25.96
N ARG A 232 8.12 1.57 27.08
CA ARG A 232 7.48 0.50 27.85
C ARG A 232 6.44 -0.26 27.03
N LEU A 233 5.55 0.45 26.34
CA LEU A 233 4.53 -0.18 25.50
C LEU A 233 5.12 -0.90 24.30
N PHE A 234 6.15 -0.31 23.69
CA PHE A 234 6.86 -0.98 22.63
C PHE A 234 7.42 -2.32 23.09
N ASN A 235 8.14 -2.32 24.21
CA ASN A 235 8.70 -3.54 24.80
C ASN A 235 7.60 -4.56 25.16
N GLN A 236 6.46 -4.11 25.68
CA GLN A 236 5.32 -4.99 25.96
C GLN A 236 4.75 -5.63 24.69
N LEU A 237 4.57 -4.84 23.63
CA LEU A 237 4.04 -5.32 22.35
C LEU A 237 5.01 -6.24 21.64
N ASP A 238 6.30 -5.95 21.70
CA ASP A 238 7.34 -6.80 21.16
C ASP A 238 7.42 -8.15 21.91
N ASN A 239 7.48 -8.10 23.24
CA ASN A 239 7.52 -9.31 24.08
C ASN A 239 6.26 -10.18 23.94
N SER A 240 5.09 -9.57 23.70
CA SER A 240 3.85 -10.31 23.43
C SER A 240 3.81 -10.95 22.03
N GLY A 241 4.77 -10.62 21.17
CA GLY A 241 4.82 -11.04 19.76
C GLY A 241 3.80 -10.30 18.88
N TRP A 242 3.11 -9.28 19.39
CA TRP A 242 2.09 -8.54 18.65
C TRP A 242 2.68 -7.82 17.44
N ILE A 243 3.85 -7.18 17.60
CA ILE A 243 4.54 -6.48 16.50
C ILE A 243 4.91 -7.46 15.39
N ARG A 244 5.53 -8.58 15.75
CA ARG A 244 5.87 -9.65 14.80
C ARG A 244 4.63 -10.20 14.08
N LYS A 245 3.51 -10.34 14.78
CA LYS A 245 2.25 -10.75 14.14
C LYS A 245 1.78 -9.73 13.10
N ARG A 246 1.82 -8.43 13.41
CA ARG A 246 1.46 -7.37 12.45
C ARG A 246 2.38 -7.32 11.24
N TYR A 247 3.66 -7.61 11.44
CA TYR A 247 4.61 -7.78 10.35
C TYR A 247 4.22 -8.96 9.45
N ASN A 248 3.97 -10.15 10.02
CA ASN A 248 3.56 -11.32 9.24
C ASN A 248 2.25 -11.05 8.47
N ASP A 249 1.27 -10.41 9.12
CA ASP A 249 0.00 -10.03 8.47
C ASP A 249 0.27 -9.15 7.23
N LEU A 250 1.16 -8.16 7.31
CA LEU A 250 1.50 -7.28 6.19
C LEU A 250 2.26 -8.03 5.08
N GLU A 251 3.21 -8.88 5.45
CA GLU A 251 3.97 -9.71 4.50
C GLU A 251 3.03 -10.62 3.71
N ASP A 252 2.11 -11.30 4.39
CA ASP A 252 1.07 -12.11 3.76
C ASP A 252 0.21 -11.28 2.80
N TYR A 253 -0.18 -10.06 3.19
CA TYR A 253 -0.97 -9.18 2.32
C TYR A 253 -0.21 -8.70 1.08
N MET A 254 1.10 -8.45 1.20
CA MET A 254 1.94 -8.09 0.06
C MET A 254 2.12 -9.28 -0.87
N ASN A 255 2.37 -10.47 -0.33
CA ASN A 255 2.49 -11.70 -1.10
C ASN A 255 1.19 -12.03 -1.84
N ASP A 256 0.03 -11.89 -1.18
CA ASP A 256 -1.28 -12.07 -1.80
C ASP A 256 -1.51 -11.10 -2.97
N ALA A 257 -0.98 -9.88 -2.89
CA ALA A 257 -1.06 -8.88 -3.96
C ALA A 257 -0.09 -9.17 -5.11
N ASP A 258 1.09 -9.72 -4.82
CA ASP A 258 2.10 -10.06 -5.83
C ASP A 258 1.76 -11.33 -6.62
N ILE A 259 1.18 -12.34 -5.95
CA ILE A 259 0.71 -13.59 -6.56
C ILE A 259 -0.53 -13.35 -7.47
N PHE A 260 -1.10 -12.16 -7.40
CA PHE A 260 -2.37 -11.85 -8.06
C PHE A 260 -2.26 -11.97 -9.60
N GLN A 261 -3.09 -12.86 -10.19
CA GLN A 261 -3.13 -13.11 -11.65
C GLN A 261 -4.17 -12.22 -12.38
N GLU A 262 -3.97 -12.00 -13.69
CA GLU A 262 -4.88 -11.20 -14.53
C GLU A 262 -6.29 -11.79 -14.58
N GLU A 263 -7.32 -10.93 -14.72
CA GLU A 263 -8.66 -11.40 -15.06
C GLU A 263 -8.65 -11.93 -16.50
N LYS A 264 -8.65 -13.26 -16.68
CA LYS A 264 -8.97 -13.88 -17.97
C LYS A 264 -10.44 -13.71 -18.31
#